data_AF-A0A0G4IXX9-F1
#
_entry.id   AF-A0A0G4IXX9-F1
#
_cell.length_a   1.000
_cell.length_b   1.000
_cell.length_c   1.000
_cell.angle_alpha   90.00
_cell.angle_beta   90.00
_cell.angle_gamma   90.00
#
_symmetry.space_group_name_H-M   'P 1'
#
loop_
_entity.id
_entity.type
_entity.pdbx_description
1 polymer ?
#
loop_
_entity_poly.entity_id
_entity_poly.type
_entity_poly.pdbx_seq_one_letter_code
_entity_poly.pdbx_strand_id
1 'polypeptide(L)'
;MAFPTSAKNPTSRNFIVREAIGVVMSELKGEPSQDSRGSDRGAGLRAITFAGGHSNDIGELNPENLQEKWDQIVWGGMTYLMPGWLELNRVFDEEFGRLNADHGQPPFMAVVVTDGEAPDIDKFELALTQDKRATLVIICVGYGEQHQYVLRSFHRIAESNPRVKVVNYFVGNDDPNEHAGSSNA
;
A
#
# COMPACT_ATOMS: atom_id res chain seq x y z
N MET A 1 22.98 -2.35 11.81
CA MET A 1 22.29 -1.22 12.46
C MET A 1 20.81 -1.39 12.20
N ALA A 2 20.00 -1.53 13.24
CA ALA A 2 18.54 -1.57 13.13
C ALA A 2 18.05 -0.13 13.30
N PHE A 3 17.32 0.39 12.31
CA PHE A 3 16.71 1.71 12.41
C PHE A 3 15.69 1.73 13.56
N PRO A 4 15.59 2.82 14.34
CA PRO A 4 14.58 2.94 15.37
C PRO A 4 13.20 2.94 14.71
N THR A 5 12.55 1.77 14.71
CA THR A 5 11.10 1.67 14.51
C THR A 5 10.41 2.55 15.55
N SER A 6 9.18 2.99 15.25
CA SER A 6 8.42 4.02 15.98
C SER A 6 8.02 3.66 17.43
N ALA A 7 8.94 3.14 18.24
CA ALA A 7 8.73 2.59 19.57
C ALA A 7 8.25 3.60 20.63
N LYS A 8 8.10 4.88 20.27
CA LYS A 8 7.67 5.96 21.18
C LYS A 8 6.34 6.63 20.81
N ASN A 9 5.67 6.21 19.73
CA ASN A 9 4.32 6.69 19.42
C ASN A 9 3.30 5.78 20.14
N PRO A 10 2.38 6.32 20.97
CA PRO A 10 1.36 5.52 21.66
C PRO A 10 0.42 4.78 20.69
N THR A 11 0.33 5.24 19.44
CA THR A 11 -0.39 4.55 18.37
C THR A 11 0.62 3.95 17.37
N SER A 12 0.69 2.62 17.30
CA SER A 12 1.48 1.94 16.27
C SER A 12 0.96 2.34 14.87
N ARG A 13 1.85 2.67 13.92
CA ARG A 13 1.46 3.00 12.53
C ARG A 13 0.55 1.93 11.92
N ASN A 14 0.79 0.68 12.28
CA ASN A 14 0.01 -0.47 11.84
C ASN A 14 -1.45 -0.32 12.28
N PHE A 15 -1.72 0.19 13.49
CA PHE A 15 -3.08 0.44 13.94
C PHE A 15 -3.78 1.49 13.06
N ILE A 16 -3.12 2.60 12.74
CA ILE A 16 -3.68 3.65 11.87
C ILE A 16 -4.01 3.10 10.49
N VAL A 17 -3.12 2.29 9.92
CA VAL A 17 -3.35 1.65 8.61
C VAL A 17 -4.53 0.69 8.66
N ARG A 18 -4.65 -0.11 9.73
CA ARG A 18 -5.77 -1.03 9.92
C ARG A 18 -7.11 -0.28 9.98
N GLU A 19 -7.19 0.77 10.77
CA GLU A 19 -8.41 1.57 10.91
C GLU A 19 -8.79 2.23 9.57
N ALA A 20 -7.81 2.77 8.83
CA ALA A 20 -8.06 3.34 7.51
C ALA A 20 -8.60 2.30 6.51
N ILE A 21 -8.03 1.10 6.48
CA ILE A 21 -8.52 -0.02 5.66
C ILE A 21 -9.95 -0.40 6.08
N GLY A 22 -10.22 -0.43 7.39
CA GLY A 22 -11.56 -0.65 7.94
C GLY A 22 -12.60 0.32 7.38
N VAL A 23 -12.28 1.63 7.36
CA VAL A 23 -13.15 2.67 6.80
C VAL A 23 -13.39 2.46 5.31
N VAL A 24 -12.33 2.22 4.53
CA VAL A 24 -12.46 1.97 3.08
C VAL A 24 -13.38 0.77 2.82
N MET A 25 -13.20 -0.32 3.55
CA MET A 25 -14.06 -1.50 3.40
C MET A 25 -15.51 -1.24 3.80
N SER A 26 -15.76 -0.42 4.84
CA SER A 26 -17.14 -0.05 5.20
C SER A 26 -17.84 0.78 4.12
N GLU A 27 -17.10 1.64 3.41
CA GLU A 27 -17.63 2.40 2.27
C GLU A 27 -17.85 1.52 1.03
N LEU A 28 -17.00 0.51 0.83
CA LEU A 28 -17.12 -0.44 -0.28
C LEU A 28 -18.23 -1.49 -0.09
N LYS A 29 -18.86 -1.58 1.09
CA LYS A 29 -20.05 -2.42 1.34
C LYS A 29 -21.31 -1.94 0.60
N GLY A 30 -21.21 -0.95 -0.28
CA GLY A 30 -22.29 -0.42 -1.11
C GLY A 30 -22.66 -1.31 -2.30
N GLU A 31 -23.91 -1.81 -2.24
CA GLU A 31 -24.72 -2.58 -3.21
C GLU A 31 -24.19 -3.92 -3.75
N PRO A 32 -24.95 -5.02 -3.59
CA PRO A 32 -24.62 -6.31 -4.20
C PRO A 32 -24.63 -6.19 -5.71
N SER A 33 -23.49 -6.44 -6.36
CA SER A 33 -23.43 -6.57 -7.81
C SER A 33 -24.37 -7.70 -8.27
N GLN A 34 -25.31 -7.39 -9.18
CA GLN A 34 -26.32 -8.34 -9.68
C GLN A 34 -25.76 -9.54 -10.48
N ASP A 35 -24.45 -9.62 -10.70
CA ASP A 35 -23.82 -10.74 -11.40
C ASP A 35 -23.23 -11.77 -10.41
N SER A 36 -24.09 -12.37 -9.60
CA SER A 36 -23.77 -13.57 -8.83
C SER A 36 -23.77 -14.81 -9.74
N ARG A 37 -22.75 -14.89 -10.61
CA ARG A 37 -22.25 -16.20 -11.07
C ARG A 37 -21.37 -16.82 -9.98
N GLY A 38 -22.02 -17.31 -8.93
CA GLY A 38 -21.57 -18.48 -8.18
C GLY A 38 -20.37 -18.34 -7.23
N SER A 39 -20.13 -17.17 -6.63
CA SER A 39 -19.34 -17.14 -5.39
C SER A 39 -19.97 -16.17 -4.40
N ASP A 40 -20.12 -16.60 -3.15
CA ASP A 40 -20.48 -15.77 -1.98
C ASP A 40 -19.38 -14.73 -1.67
N ARG A 41 -18.89 -14.01 -2.69
CA ARG A 41 -17.87 -12.96 -2.56
C ARG A 41 -18.58 -11.63 -2.34
N GLY A 42 -18.80 -11.30 -1.07
CA GLY A 42 -19.07 -9.92 -0.70
C GLY A 42 -17.93 -9.01 -1.18
N ALA A 43 -18.23 -7.75 -1.46
CA ALA A 43 -17.29 -6.72 -1.90
C ALA A 43 -16.09 -6.61 -0.92
N GLY A 44 -15.03 -7.37 -1.18
CA GLY A 44 -13.82 -7.43 -0.38
C GLY A 44 -12.64 -6.81 -1.11
N LEU A 45 -11.65 -6.33 -0.35
CA LEU A 45 -10.40 -5.83 -0.90
C LEU A 45 -9.37 -6.96 -0.92
N ARG A 46 -8.90 -7.37 -2.11
CA ARG A 46 -7.75 -8.28 -2.18
C ARG A 46 -6.52 -7.59 -1.58
N ALA A 47 -5.85 -8.23 -0.64
CA ALA A 47 -4.71 -7.65 0.06
C ALA A 47 -3.44 -8.47 -0.09
N ILE A 48 -2.33 -7.76 -0.28
CA ILE A 48 -0.99 -8.31 -0.46
C ILE A 48 -0.06 -7.58 0.50
N THR A 49 0.73 -8.34 1.26
CA THR A 49 1.84 -7.81 2.05
C THR A 49 3.14 -7.92 1.27
N PHE A 50 4.09 -7.03 1.53
CA PHE A 50 5.39 -7.03 0.87
C PHE A 50 6.47 -6.49 1.82
N ALA A 51 7.55 -7.25 1.98
CA ALA A 51 8.71 -6.88 2.79
C ALA A 51 9.89 -7.83 2.52
N GLY A 52 11.12 -7.35 2.72
CA GLY A 52 12.33 -8.19 2.68
C GLY A 52 12.59 -8.87 1.32
N GLY A 53 12.07 -8.31 0.23
CA GLY A 53 12.17 -8.91 -1.10
C GLY A 53 11.12 -9.99 -1.40
N HIS A 54 10.15 -10.18 -0.50
CA HIS A 54 9.06 -11.15 -0.62
C HIS A 54 7.70 -10.45 -0.60
N SER A 55 6.70 -11.14 -1.10
CA SER A 55 5.28 -10.74 -1.06
C SER A 55 4.42 -11.94 -0.65
N ASN A 56 3.29 -11.65 -0.02
CA ASN A 56 2.31 -12.67 0.35
C ASN A 56 0.89 -12.14 0.11
N ASP A 57 0.13 -12.89 -0.67
CA ASP A 57 -1.30 -12.66 -0.84
C ASP A 57 -2.06 -13.21 0.37
N ILE A 58 -2.69 -12.31 1.14
CA ILE A 58 -3.48 -12.68 2.33
C ILE A 58 -4.97 -12.83 1.99
N GLY A 59 -5.33 -12.80 0.71
CA GLY A 59 -6.69 -12.96 0.21
C GLY A 59 -7.56 -11.72 0.40
N GLU A 60 -8.87 -11.91 0.27
CA GLU A 60 -9.86 -10.82 0.42
C GLU A 60 -10.01 -10.39 1.88
N LEU A 61 -9.87 -9.09 2.14
CA LEU A 61 -10.22 -8.44 3.38
C LEU A 61 -11.67 -7.97 3.33
N ASN A 62 -12.41 -8.26 4.39
CA ASN A 62 -13.72 -7.72 4.67
C ASN A 62 -13.83 -7.43 6.18
N PRO A 63 -14.82 -6.66 6.64
CA PRO A 63 -14.96 -6.34 8.06
C PRO A 63 -15.11 -7.57 8.97
N GLU A 64 -15.57 -8.70 8.45
CA GLU A 64 -15.75 -9.95 9.19
C GLU A 64 -14.42 -10.66 9.46
N ASN A 65 -13.44 -10.55 8.54
CA ASN A 65 -12.14 -11.26 8.62
C ASN A 65 -10.92 -10.35 8.81
N LEU A 66 -11.10 -9.02 8.81
CA LEU A 66 -9.99 -8.05 8.88
C LEU A 66 -9.08 -8.33 10.07
N GLN A 67 -9.65 -8.47 11.26
CA GLN A 67 -8.85 -8.62 12.49
C GLN A 67 -8.02 -9.90 12.45
N GLU A 68 -8.63 -11.02 12.06
CA GLU A 68 -7.95 -12.31 11.98
C GLU A 68 -6.78 -12.27 11.00
N LYS A 69 -6.99 -11.72 9.79
CA LYS A 69 -5.93 -11.62 8.77
C LYS A 69 -4.86 -10.60 9.13
N TRP A 70 -5.25 -9.52 9.79
CA TRP A 70 -4.33 -8.48 10.26
C TRP A 70 -3.33 -9.04 11.29
N ASP A 71 -3.81 -9.87 12.21
CA ASP A 71 -2.98 -10.48 13.25
C ASP A 71 -1.98 -11.52 12.70
N GLN A 72 -2.21 -12.00 11.47
CA GLN A 72 -1.29 -12.90 10.76
C GLN A 72 -0.16 -12.14 10.03
N ILE A 73 -0.22 -10.81 9.95
CA ILE A 73 0.81 -10.01 9.29
C ILE A 73 2.08 -10.03 10.16
N VAL A 74 3.16 -10.58 9.60
CA VAL A 74 4.49 -10.50 10.19
C VAL A 74 5.11 -9.16 9.82
N TRP A 75 5.22 -8.28 10.80
CA TRP A 75 5.76 -6.93 10.62
C TRP A 75 7.30 -6.93 10.66
N GLY A 76 7.90 -6.19 9.74
CA GLY A 76 9.35 -6.00 9.64
C GLY A 76 9.92 -6.38 8.29
N GLY A 77 11.22 -6.18 8.11
CA GLY A 77 11.88 -6.28 6.81
C GLY A 77 11.94 -4.93 6.09
N MET A 78 12.89 -4.77 5.16
CA MET A 78 12.98 -3.56 4.34
C MET A 78 11.81 -3.52 3.35
N THR A 79 11.30 -2.33 3.04
CA THR A 79 10.27 -2.15 2.03
C THR A 79 10.88 -2.39 0.63
N TYR A 80 10.30 -3.33 -0.12
CA TYR A 80 10.59 -3.54 -1.54
C TYR A 80 9.26 -3.53 -2.30
N LEU A 81 9.07 -2.58 -3.20
CA LEU A 81 7.79 -2.36 -3.90
C LEU A 81 7.54 -3.40 -4.99
N MET A 82 8.59 -3.85 -5.67
CA MET A 82 8.47 -4.74 -6.83
C MET A 82 7.88 -6.10 -6.51
N PRO A 83 8.24 -6.80 -5.41
CA PRO A 83 7.58 -8.04 -5.03
C PRO A 83 6.06 -7.88 -4.90
N GLY A 84 5.61 -6.85 -4.18
CA GLY A 84 4.18 -6.57 -4.02
C GLY A 84 3.49 -6.24 -5.35
N TRP A 85 4.14 -5.45 -6.20
CA TRP A 85 3.64 -5.13 -7.54
C TRP A 85 3.48 -6.36 -8.43
N LEU A 86 4.49 -7.24 -8.48
CA LEU A 86 4.45 -8.45 -9.29
C LEU A 86 3.36 -9.42 -8.80
N GLU A 87 3.22 -9.55 -7.49
CA GLU A 87 2.19 -10.39 -6.89
C GLU A 87 0.78 -9.85 -7.16
N LEU A 88 0.58 -8.53 -7.07
CA LEU A 88 -0.69 -7.89 -7.41
C LEU A 88 -1.11 -8.20 -8.84
N ASN A 89 -0.17 -8.09 -9.77
CA ASN A 89 -0.41 -8.40 -11.17
C ASN A 89 -0.69 -9.88 -11.39
N ARG A 90 0.03 -10.77 -10.71
CA ARG A 90 -0.20 -12.22 -10.78
C ARG A 90 -1.62 -12.57 -10.31
N VAL A 91 -2.01 -12.08 -9.13
CA VAL A 91 -3.33 -12.33 -8.54
C VAL A 91 -4.45 -11.77 -9.41
N PHE A 92 -4.28 -10.55 -9.93
CA PHE A 92 -5.26 -9.95 -10.83
C PHE A 92 -5.40 -10.73 -12.14
N ASP A 93 -4.28 -11.12 -12.75
CA ASP A 93 -4.27 -11.91 -13.98
C ASP A 93 -4.89 -13.31 -13.76
N GLU A 94 -4.74 -13.91 -12.57
CA GLU A 94 -5.39 -15.17 -12.20
C GLU A 94 -6.89 -15.05 -12.01
N GLU A 95 -7.36 -13.93 -11.44
CA GLU A 95 -8.78 -13.70 -11.15
C GLU A 95 -9.58 -13.31 -12.38
N PHE A 96 -9.04 -12.40 -13.20
CA PHE A 96 -9.76 -11.83 -14.34
C PHE A 96 -9.30 -12.38 -15.69
N GLY A 97 -8.26 -13.22 -15.69
CA GLY A 97 -7.63 -13.76 -16.88
C GLY A 97 -6.80 -12.72 -17.63
N ARG A 98 -5.76 -13.18 -18.34
CA ARG A 98 -5.13 -12.37 -19.37
C ARG A 98 -6.02 -12.36 -20.60
N LEU A 99 -6.84 -11.33 -20.75
CA LEU A 99 -7.50 -11.06 -22.02
C LEU A 99 -6.41 -10.82 -23.08
N ASN A 100 -6.60 -11.39 -24.28
CA ASN A 100 -5.74 -11.14 -25.43
C ASN A 100 -5.66 -9.63 -25.71
N ALA A 101 -4.54 -9.18 -26.27
CA ALA A 101 -4.25 -7.76 -26.52
C ALA A 101 -5.39 -7.00 -27.24
N ASP A 102 -6.22 -7.70 -28.02
CA ASP A 102 -7.32 -7.16 -28.81
C ASP A 102 -8.58 -6.82 -28.00
N HIS A 103 -8.77 -7.41 -26.82
CA HIS A 103 -9.97 -7.17 -25.99
C HIS A 103 -9.77 -6.16 -24.86
N GLY A 104 -8.53 -5.70 -24.67
CA GLY A 104 -8.15 -4.82 -23.56
C GLY A 104 -8.22 -5.55 -22.23
N GLN A 105 -7.21 -5.39 -21.37
CA GLN A 105 -7.28 -5.94 -20.02
C GLN A 105 -8.08 -5.00 -19.10
N PRO A 106 -8.86 -5.54 -18.14
CA PRO A 106 -9.67 -4.72 -17.26
C PRO A 106 -8.78 -3.80 -16.42
N PRO A 107 -9.12 -2.50 -16.29
CA PRO A 107 -8.40 -1.62 -15.38
C PRO A 107 -8.66 -2.02 -13.93
N PHE A 108 -7.70 -1.73 -13.05
CA PHE A 108 -7.85 -1.94 -11.61
C PHE A 108 -7.33 -0.75 -10.82
N MET A 109 -7.85 -0.60 -9.60
CA MET A 109 -7.36 0.36 -8.63
C MET A 109 -6.62 -0.37 -7.52
N ALA A 110 -5.45 0.14 -7.14
CA ALA A 110 -4.71 -0.36 -5.99
C ALA A 110 -4.33 0.77 -5.04
N VAL A 111 -4.43 0.50 -3.74
CA VAL A 111 -3.95 1.38 -2.68
C VAL A 111 -2.67 0.76 -2.13
N VAL A 112 -1.56 1.47 -2.25
CA VAL A 112 -0.25 1.05 -1.72
C VAL A 112 0.02 1.84 -0.46
N VAL A 113 0.22 1.15 0.66
CA VAL A 113 0.62 1.79 1.93
C VAL A 113 2.06 1.40 2.24
N THR A 114 2.92 2.38 2.46
CA THR A 114 4.35 2.17 2.70
C THR A 114 4.92 3.24 3.63
N ASP A 115 6.00 2.93 4.34
CA ASP A 115 6.73 3.88 5.17
C ASP A 115 7.69 4.80 4.39
N GLY A 116 7.90 4.50 3.11
CA GLY A 116 8.72 5.32 2.22
C GLY A 116 10.19 4.93 2.22
N GLU A 117 10.55 3.68 2.50
CA GLU A 117 11.94 3.20 2.35
C GLU A 117 12.07 2.13 1.26
N ALA A 118 12.03 2.50 -0.02
CA ALA A 118 12.01 1.54 -1.14
C ALA A 118 13.28 1.60 -2.03
N PRO A 119 14.27 0.71 -1.85
CA PRO A 119 15.49 0.68 -2.68
C PRO A 119 15.23 0.36 -4.16
N ASP A 120 14.09 -0.24 -4.47
CA ASP A 120 13.69 -0.65 -5.82
C ASP A 120 12.69 0.33 -6.47
N ILE A 121 12.57 1.56 -5.96
CA ILE A 121 11.62 2.55 -6.46
C ILE A 121 11.81 2.89 -7.93
N ASP A 122 13.05 2.93 -8.44
CA ASP A 122 13.31 3.21 -9.87
C ASP A 122 12.76 2.08 -10.77
N LYS A 123 12.81 0.83 -10.30
CA LYS A 123 12.23 -0.32 -11.01
C LYS A 123 10.70 -0.26 -10.96
N PHE A 124 10.15 0.15 -9.83
CA PHE A 124 8.72 0.34 -9.66
C PHE A 124 8.19 1.45 -10.56
N GLU A 125 8.86 2.60 -10.61
CA GLU A 125 8.57 3.69 -11.56
C GLU A 125 8.50 3.17 -12.99
N LEU A 126 9.54 2.45 -13.45
CA LEU A 126 9.56 1.86 -14.78
C LEU A 126 8.37 0.93 -15.03
N ALA A 127 8.03 0.06 -14.07
CA ALA A 127 6.89 -0.84 -14.19
C ALA A 127 5.55 -0.09 -14.34
N LEU A 128 5.36 1.01 -13.60
CA LEU A 128 4.15 1.84 -13.69
C LEU A 128 4.03 2.60 -15.01
N THR A 129 5.14 2.91 -15.68
CA THR A 129 5.08 3.51 -17.02
C THR A 129 4.64 2.50 -18.09
N GLN A 130 4.90 1.21 -17.86
CA GLN A 130 4.60 0.13 -18.80
C GLN A 130 3.17 -0.40 -18.62
N ASP A 131 2.66 -0.45 -17.39
CA ASP A 131 1.30 -0.93 -17.12
C ASP A 131 0.27 0.19 -17.24
N LYS A 132 -0.60 0.09 -18.25
CA LYS A 132 -1.65 1.07 -18.51
C LYS A 132 -2.98 0.78 -17.82
N ARG A 133 -3.09 -0.33 -17.08
CA ARG A 133 -4.34 -0.80 -16.45
C ARG A 133 -4.53 -0.25 -15.04
N ALA A 134 -3.44 0.00 -14.34
CA ALA A 134 -3.47 0.36 -12.93
C ALA A 134 -3.74 1.84 -12.70
N THR A 135 -4.66 2.13 -11.80
CA THR A 135 -4.76 3.41 -11.09
C THR A 135 -4.27 3.20 -9.67
N LEU A 136 -3.28 3.97 -9.24
CA LEU A 136 -2.65 3.79 -7.93
C LEU A 136 -2.86 4.98 -7.03
N VAL A 137 -3.22 4.68 -5.78
CA VAL A 137 -3.15 5.63 -4.68
C VAL A 137 -2.03 5.16 -3.75
N ILE A 138 -0.97 5.94 -3.65
CA ILE A 138 0.18 5.65 -2.80
C ILE A 138 0.05 6.48 -1.52
N ILE A 139 -0.11 5.81 -0.40
CA ILE A 139 -0.14 6.39 0.93
C ILE A 139 1.24 6.17 1.56
N CYS A 140 1.99 7.26 1.71
CA CYS A 140 3.30 7.24 2.35
C CYS A 140 3.16 7.66 3.82
N VAL A 141 3.65 6.82 4.75
CA VAL A 141 3.50 7.00 6.21
C VAL A 141 4.85 6.93 6.92
N GLY A 142 5.49 8.06 7.14
CA GLY A 142 6.82 8.06 7.77
C GLY A 142 7.37 9.46 8.03
N TYR A 143 8.64 9.50 8.42
CA TYR A 143 9.41 10.73 8.62
C TYR A 143 10.91 10.46 8.38
N GLY A 144 11.72 11.51 8.25
CA GLY A 144 13.17 11.41 8.04
C GLY A 144 13.60 11.51 6.57
N GLU A 145 14.92 11.60 6.33
CA GLU A 145 15.48 11.90 5.00
C GLU A 145 15.15 10.85 3.95
N GLN A 146 15.15 9.56 4.34
CA GLN A 146 14.87 8.45 3.43
C GLN A 146 13.39 8.43 2.99
N HIS A 147 12.47 8.66 3.93
CA HIS A 147 11.06 8.89 3.63
C HIS A 147 10.87 10.07 2.67
N GLN A 148 11.53 11.20 2.93
CA GLN A 148 11.45 12.38 2.06
C GLN A 148 12.01 12.12 0.66
N TYR A 149 13.07 11.33 0.54
CA TYR A 149 13.62 10.91 -0.74
C TYR A 149 12.60 10.11 -1.55
N VAL A 150 11.99 9.09 -0.96
CA VAL A 150 11.00 8.25 -1.64
C VAL A 150 9.71 9.01 -1.94
N LEU A 151 9.25 9.88 -1.03
CA LEU A 151 8.10 10.73 -1.27
C LEU A 151 8.31 11.64 -2.49
N ARG A 152 9.52 12.23 -2.66
CA ARG A 152 9.86 12.98 -3.87
C ARG A 152 9.83 12.11 -5.13
N SER A 153 10.29 10.86 -5.06
CA SER A 153 10.20 9.92 -6.17
C SER A 153 8.74 9.62 -6.53
N PHE A 154 7.87 9.36 -5.55
CA PHE A 154 6.45 9.16 -5.80
C PHE A 154 5.77 10.39 -6.43
N HIS A 155 6.12 11.60 -6.00
CA HIS A 155 5.60 12.82 -6.63
C HIS A 155 6.04 12.94 -8.10
N ARG A 156 7.30 12.63 -8.42
CA ARG A 156 7.79 12.62 -9.81
C ARG A 156 7.06 11.60 -10.67
N ILE A 157 6.77 10.42 -10.12
CA ILE A 157 5.95 9.39 -10.79
C ILE A 157 4.54 9.95 -11.05
N ALA A 158 3.91 10.60 -10.07
CA ALA A 158 2.56 11.15 -10.22
C ALA A 158 2.49 12.33 -11.21
N GLU A 159 3.55 13.13 -11.32
CA GLU A 159 3.67 14.21 -12.31
C GLU A 159 3.74 13.66 -13.75
N SER A 160 4.39 12.52 -13.95
CA SER A 160 4.55 11.87 -15.26
C SER A 160 3.45 10.86 -15.60
N ASN A 161 2.72 10.36 -14.60
CA ASN A 161 1.66 9.37 -14.77
C ASN A 161 0.37 9.80 -14.03
N PRO A 162 -0.66 10.30 -14.76
CA PRO A 162 -1.88 10.85 -14.14
C PRO A 162 -2.72 9.80 -13.40
N ARG A 163 -2.45 8.50 -13.60
CA ARG A 163 -3.10 7.38 -12.91
C ARG A 163 -2.50 7.12 -11.53
N VAL A 164 -1.41 7.78 -11.16
CA VAL A 164 -0.79 7.69 -9.84
C VAL A 164 -1.17 8.92 -9.03
N LYS A 165 -1.67 8.69 -7.82
CA LYS A 165 -1.96 9.71 -6.81
C LYS A 165 -1.13 9.42 -5.58
N VAL A 166 -0.58 10.46 -4.99
CA VAL A 166 0.24 10.37 -3.78
C VAL A 166 -0.47 11.11 -2.66
N VAL A 167 -0.71 10.40 -1.57
CA VAL A 167 -1.24 10.93 -0.32
C VAL A 167 -0.13 10.80 0.69
N ASN A 168 0.34 11.93 1.21
CA ASN A 168 1.31 11.92 2.30
C ASN A 168 0.56 12.02 3.63
N TYR A 169 0.80 11.07 4.53
CA TYR A 169 0.20 11.07 5.86
C TYR A 169 1.28 11.19 6.92
N PHE A 170 1.39 12.38 7.52
CA PHE A 170 2.24 12.63 8.67
C PHE A 170 1.55 12.15 9.94
N VAL A 171 2.18 11.24 10.68
CA VAL A 171 1.77 10.92 12.05
C VAL A 171 2.60 11.80 12.99
N GLY A 172 2.09 13.02 13.25
CA GLY A 172 2.58 13.92 14.30
C GLY A 172 3.72 14.85 13.89
N ASN A 173 3.60 16.11 14.31
CA ASN A 173 4.71 17.05 14.38
C ASN A 173 5.80 16.49 15.31
N ASP A 174 7.04 16.91 15.08
CA ASP A 174 8.25 16.63 15.85
C ASP A 174 9.06 15.43 15.35
N ASP A 175 10.19 15.76 14.70
CA ASP A 175 11.38 14.92 14.78
C ASP A 175 11.63 14.60 16.27
N PRO A 176 11.70 13.33 16.69
CA PRO A 176 12.02 12.99 18.08
C PRO A 176 13.37 13.53 18.56
N ASN A 177 14.20 14.10 17.65
CA ASN A 177 15.44 14.79 17.97
C ASN A 177 15.34 16.33 17.99
N GLU A 178 14.26 16.96 17.49
CA GLU A 178 14.14 18.43 17.45
C GLU A 178 13.92 19.05 18.84
N HIS A 179 13.38 18.31 19.81
CA HIS A 179 13.13 18.80 21.17
C HIS A 179 14.17 18.38 22.21
N ALA A 180 15.27 17.74 21.82
CA ALA A 180 16.36 17.38 22.74
C ALA A 180 17.37 18.54 22.97
N GLY A 181 17.21 19.67 22.28
CA GLY A 181 18.21 20.75 22.22
C GLY A 181 17.87 22.07 22.91
N SER A 182 16.66 22.28 23.43
CA SER A 182 16.25 23.61 23.92
C SER A 182 15.43 23.57 25.20
N SER A 183 16.09 23.23 26.32
CA SER A 183 15.76 23.79 27.63
C SER A 183 16.96 23.62 28.57
N ASN A 184 17.93 24.53 28.44
CA ASN A 184 18.84 25.00 29.49
C ASN A 184 19.70 26.13 28.92
N ALA A 185 19.15 27.33 28.92
CA ALA A 185 19.87 28.60 28.98
C ALA A 185 18.89 29.67 29.49
#